data_AF-A0AA44EFY5-F1
#
_entry.id   AF-A0AA44EFY5-F1
#
_cell.length_a   1.000
_cell.length_b   1.000
_cell.length_c   1.000
_cell.angle_alpha   90.00
_cell.angle_beta   90.00
_cell.angle_gamma   90.00
#
_symmetry.space_group_name_H-M   'P 1'
#
loop_
_entity.id
_entity.type
_entity.pdbx_description
1 polymer ?
#
loop_
_entity_poly.entity_id
_entity_poly.type
_entity_poly.pdbx_seq_one_letter_code
_entity_poly.pdbx_strand_id
1 'polypeptide(L)'
;MTGNVSSLSDHLATAHWGQAVFFFTVIIIFILGAAISSLLINSGRRRGIAAIYAYSILLEAILLAVLGIADIWFLAMWRPPLLTLGLAFLMGLQNATVTRISDARVRTTHVSGMATDVGIELGIALDILRGREPDTYAVENRTRLTLHIWTIGAFLVGGILGVFAYQHVGGYLLLICAVSLFVISLKGIRLKRKPYATSGTRRIRLPRRNSR
;
A
#
# COMPACT_ATOMS: atom_id res chain seq x y z
N MET A 1 -5.25 8.12 7.59
CA MET A 1 -6.71 8.34 7.57
C MET A 1 -7.28 8.52 8.97
N THR A 2 -6.94 7.69 9.96
CA THR A 2 -7.33 7.90 11.37
C THR A 2 -7.07 9.34 11.84
N GLY A 3 -5.86 9.87 11.63
CA GLY A 3 -5.54 11.27 11.95
C GLY A 3 -6.41 12.31 11.21
N ASN A 4 -6.68 12.10 9.91
CA ASN A 4 -7.55 13.01 9.14
C ASN A 4 -9.01 12.99 9.64
N VAL A 5 -9.50 11.84 10.09
CA VAL A 5 -10.83 11.71 10.72
C VAL A 5 -10.84 12.44 12.07
N SER A 6 -9.80 12.28 12.89
CA SER A 6 -9.66 13.01 14.15
C SER A 6 -9.62 14.53 13.92
N SER A 7 -8.83 15.02 12.96
CA SER A 7 -8.78 16.45 12.60
C SER A 7 -10.10 16.95 12.05
N LEU A 8 -10.82 16.16 11.24
CA LEU A 8 -12.16 16.49 10.80
C LEU A 8 -13.12 16.66 11.99
N SER A 9 -13.12 15.72 12.93
CA SER A 9 -13.98 15.77 14.13
C SER A 9 -13.69 17.00 14.98
N ASP A 10 -12.41 17.33 15.20
CA ASP A 10 -11.99 18.51 15.96
C ASP A 10 -12.46 19.82 15.29
N HIS A 11 -12.24 19.96 13.98
CA HIS A 11 -12.68 21.14 13.24
C HIS A 11 -14.20 21.27 13.13
N LEU A 12 -14.94 20.15 13.08
CA LEU A 12 -16.41 20.17 13.16
C LEU A 12 -16.87 20.63 14.55
N ALA A 13 -16.28 20.09 15.62
CA ALA A 13 -16.65 20.44 16.99
C ALA A 13 -16.38 21.90 17.33
N THR A 14 -15.33 22.47 16.75
CA THR A 14 -14.91 23.88 16.96
C THR A 14 -15.47 24.85 15.92
N ALA A 15 -16.39 24.42 15.05
CA ALA A 15 -17.02 25.22 13.99
C ALA A 15 -16.06 25.83 12.94
N HIS A 16 -14.89 25.21 12.76
CA HIS A 16 -13.91 25.56 11.72
C HIS A 16 -14.27 24.88 10.38
N TRP A 17 -15.34 25.35 9.75
CA TRP A 17 -15.95 24.71 8.58
C TRP A 17 -15.01 24.54 7.38
N GLY A 18 -14.12 25.50 7.12
CA GLY A 18 -13.17 25.42 6.00
C GLY A 18 -12.23 24.23 6.10
N GLN A 19 -11.61 24.05 7.27
CA GLN A 19 -10.72 22.92 7.56
C GLN A 19 -11.49 21.61 7.63
N ALA A 20 -12.69 21.62 8.21
CA ALA A 20 -13.55 20.45 8.24
C ALA A 20 -13.86 19.95 6.81
N VAL A 21 -14.32 20.82 5.91
CA VAL A 21 -14.58 20.46 4.51
C VAL A 21 -13.31 19.95 3.82
N PHE A 22 -12.15 20.54 4.11
CA PHE A 22 -10.88 20.09 3.56
C PHE A 22 -10.53 18.65 4.00
N PHE A 23 -10.53 18.35 5.30
CA PHE A 23 -10.22 16.99 5.78
C PHE A 23 -11.27 15.96 5.34
N PHE A 24 -12.55 16.35 5.28
CA PHE A 24 -13.60 15.50 4.71
C PHE A 24 -13.29 15.15 3.24
N THR A 25 -12.90 16.16 2.45
CA THR A 25 -12.52 15.97 1.04
C THR A 25 -11.32 15.04 0.91
N VAL A 26 -10.29 15.19 1.76
CA VAL A 26 -9.13 14.28 1.82
C VAL A 26 -9.57 12.82 2.02
N ILE A 27 -10.52 12.57 2.94
CA ILE A 27 -11.06 11.22 3.20
C ILE A 27 -11.79 10.67 1.97
N ILE A 28 -12.68 11.46 1.35
CA ILE A 28 -13.41 11.03 0.16
C ILE A 28 -12.46 10.74 -1.01
N ILE A 29 -11.48 11.59 -1.24
CA ILE A 29 -10.48 11.41 -2.30
C ILE A 29 -9.64 10.15 -2.09
N PHE A 30 -9.27 9.83 -0.85
CA PHE A 30 -8.61 8.57 -0.53
C PHE A 30 -9.50 7.35 -0.83
N ILE A 31 -10.77 7.40 -0.45
CA ILE A 31 -11.74 6.32 -0.72
C ILE A 31 -11.91 6.13 -2.23
N LEU A 32 -12.00 7.21 -3.00
CA LEU A 32 -12.11 7.16 -4.45
C LEU A 32 -10.87 6.52 -5.09
N GLY A 33 -9.66 6.84 -4.62
CA GLY A 33 -8.44 6.18 -5.07
C GLY A 33 -8.47 4.66 -4.85
N ALA A 34 -8.89 4.23 -3.66
CA ALA A 34 -9.04 2.81 -3.32
C ALA A 34 -10.13 2.11 -4.16
N ALA A 35 -11.24 2.79 -4.41
CA ALA A 35 -12.33 2.30 -5.23
C ALA A 35 -11.90 2.10 -6.69
N ILE A 36 -11.19 3.08 -7.28
CA ILE A 36 -10.69 3.01 -8.66
C ILE A 36 -9.68 1.88 -8.81
N SER A 37 -8.72 1.74 -7.90
CA SER A 37 -7.79 0.59 -7.88
C SER A 37 -8.56 -0.74 -7.85
N SER A 38 -9.55 -0.83 -6.96
CA SER A 38 -10.34 -2.04 -6.77
C SER A 38 -11.14 -2.40 -8.03
N LEU A 39 -11.78 -1.42 -8.68
CA LEU A 39 -12.52 -1.58 -9.92
C LEU A 39 -11.60 -2.00 -11.08
N LEU A 40 -10.43 -1.37 -11.20
CA LEU A 40 -9.41 -1.71 -12.21
C LEU A 40 -8.96 -3.16 -12.04
N ILE A 41 -8.53 -3.54 -10.84
CA ILE A 41 -8.02 -4.88 -10.56
C ILE A 41 -9.15 -5.92 -10.69
N ASN A 42 -10.38 -5.62 -10.24
CA ASN A 42 -11.55 -6.49 -10.41
C ASN A 42 -11.82 -6.76 -11.90
N SER A 43 -11.85 -5.70 -12.70
CA SER A 43 -12.14 -5.79 -14.12
C SER A 43 -11.05 -6.55 -14.87
N GLY A 44 -9.78 -6.31 -14.56
CA GLY A 44 -8.67 -7.03 -15.18
C GLY A 44 -8.60 -8.50 -14.77
N ARG A 45 -8.92 -8.85 -13.51
CA ARG A 45 -9.02 -10.25 -13.08
C ARG A 45 -10.14 -10.98 -13.80
N ARG A 46 -11.33 -10.38 -13.95
CA ARG A 46 -12.46 -10.96 -14.71
C ARG A 46 -12.10 -11.20 -16.18
N ARG A 47 -11.24 -10.37 -16.76
CA ARG A 47 -10.76 -10.47 -18.15
C ARG A 47 -9.48 -11.33 -18.30
N GLY A 48 -9.00 -11.97 -17.24
CA GLY A 48 -7.81 -12.82 -17.30
C GLY A 48 -6.48 -12.08 -17.53
N ILE A 49 -6.39 -10.79 -17.21
CA ILE A 49 -5.16 -10.00 -17.41
C ILE A 49 -4.10 -10.41 -16.39
N ALA A 50 -3.14 -11.23 -16.80
CA ALA A 50 -2.12 -11.82 -15.94
C ALA A 50 -1.24 -10.80 -15.18
N ALA A 51 -1.08 -9.59 -15.72
CA ALA A 51 -0.26 -8.50 -15.16
C ALA A 51 -1.09 -7.37 -14.54
N ILE A 52 -2.36 -7.60 -14.16
CA ILE A 52 -3.27 -6.52 -13.72
C ILE A 52 -2.73 -5.68 -12.55
N TYR A 53 -2.07 -6.32 -11.58
CA TYR A 53 -1.46 -5.60 -10.45
C TYR A 53 -0.32 -4.68 -10.92
N ALA A 54 0.48 -5.12 -11.90
CA ALA A 54 1.52 -4.30 -12.48
C ALA A 54 0.95 -3.11 -13.27
N TYR A 55 -0.18 -3.29 -13.96
CA TYR A 55 -0.90 -2.17 -14.58
C TYR A 55 -1.46 -1.18 -13.56
N SER A 56 -1.91 -1.66 -12.39
CA SER A 56 -2.33 -0.75 -11.31
C SER A 56 -1.16 0.07 -10.76
N ILE A 57 0.03 -0.53 -10.61
CA ILE A 57 1.24 0.18 -10.19
C ILE A 57 1.71 1.15 -11.29
N LEU A 58 1.55 0.79 -12.56
CA LEU A 58 1.83 1.68 -13.68
C LEU A 58 0.91 2.92 -13.67
N LEU A 59 -0.38 2.73 -13.37
CA LEU A 59 -1.31 3.85 -13.21
C LEU A 59 -0.87 4.77 -12.06
N GLU A 60 -0.46 4.21 -10.93
CA GLU A 60 0.09 4.95 -9.80
C GLU A 60 1.33 5.77 -10.22
N ALA A 61 2.25 5.16 -10.96
CA ALA A 61 3.43 5.83 -11.49
C ALA A 61 3.08 7.02 -12.40
N ILE A 62 2.14 6.85 -13.32
CA ILE A 62 1.69 7.91 -14.23
C ILE A 62 1.05 9.06 -13.45
N LEU A 63 0.14 8.75 -12.53
CA LEU A 63 -0.54 9.76 -11.72
C LEU A 63 0.43 10.51 -10.80
N LEU A 64 1.41 9.81 -10.21
CA LEU A 64 2.46 10.43 -9.40
C LEU A 64 3.38 11.31 -10.24
N ALA A 65 3.69 10.92 -11.48
CA ALA A 65 4.45 11.76 -12.42
C ALA A 65 3.67 13.04 -12.76
N VAL A 66 2.38 12.93 -13.08
CA VAL A 66 1.51 14.09 -13.34
C VAL A 66 1.47 15.01 -12.11
N LEU A 67 1.35 14.44 -10.91
CA LEU A 67 1.36 15.23 -9.67
C LEU A 67 2.71 15.91 -9.44
N GLY A 68 3.83 15.24 -9.70
CA GLY A 68 5.18 15.82 -9.61
C GLY A 68 5.42 16.95 -10.60
N ILE A 69 4.94 16.80 -11.85
CA ILE A 69 4.96 17.90 -12.83
C ILE A 69 4.08 19.04 -12.32
N ALA A 70 2.84 18.78 -11.92
CA ALA A 70 1.94 19.81 -11.42
C ALA A 70 2.56 20.57 -10.22
N ASP A 71 3.23 19.86 -9.31
CA ASP A 71 3.95 20.46 -8.19
C ASP A 71 5.02 21.45 -8.64
N ILE A 72 5.82 21.09 -9.65
CA ILE A 72 6.88 21.96 -10.20
C ILE A 72 6.30 23.24 -10.83
N TRP A 73 5.18 23.12 -11.55
CA TRP A 73 4.64 24.21 -12.37
C TRP A 73 3.58 25.08 -11.69
N PHE A 74 2.91 24.61 -10.63
CA PHE A 74 1.85 25.38 -9.97
C PHE A 74 2.37 26.50 -9.07
N LEU A 75 1.55 27.55 -8.92
CA LEU A 75 1.76 28.65 -7.97
C LEU A 75 1.80 28.13 -6.53
N ALA A 76 2.68 28.72 -5.71
CA ALA A 76 2.93 28.30 -4.32
C ALA A 76 1.67 28.20 -3.45
N MET A 77 0.65 29.04 -3.69
CA MET A 77 -0.62 29.04 -2.94
C MET A 77 -1.44 27.75 -3.14
N TRP A 78 -1.46 27.20 -4.35
CA TRP A 78 -2.27 26.02 -4.68
C TRP A 78 -1.54 24.70 -4.43
N ARG A 79 -0.23 24.78 -4.17
CA ARG A 79 0.65 23.61 -4.03
C ARG A 79 0.26 22.71 -2.84
N PRO A 80 0.03 23.22 -1.61
CA PRO A 80 -0.34 22.36 -0.48
C PRO A 80 -1.65 21.56 -0.65
N PRO A 81 -2.79 22.15 -1.05
CA PRO A 81 -4.02 21.38 -1.24
C PRO A 81 -3.90 20.41 -2.44
N LEU A 82 -3.23 20.80 -3.51
CA LEU A 82 -2.98 19.92 -4.67
C LEU A 82 -2.21 18.66 -4.26
N LEU A 83 -1.09 18.83 -3.54
CA LEU A 83 -0.28 17.71 -3.06
C LEU A 83 -1.05 16.85 -2.06
N THR A 84 -1.76 17.47 -1.12
CA THR A 84 -2.48 16.72 -0.08
C THR A 84 -3.58 15.85 -0.69
N LEU A 85 -4.39 16.41 -1.59
CA LEU A 85 -5.47 15.67 -2.25
C LEU A 85 -4.92 14.65 -3.25
N GLY A 86 -3.92 15.02 -4.06
CA GLY A 86 -3.28 14.14 -5.02
C GLY A 86 -2.60 12.93 -4.35
N LEU A 87 -1.84 13.16 -3.29
CA LEU A 87 -1.21 12.10 -2.51
C LEU A 87 -2.25 11.27 -1.75
N ALA A 88 -3.33 11.86 -1.23
CA ALA A 88 -4.41 11.09 -0.61
C ALA A 88 -5.05 10.10 -1.60
N PHE A 89 -5.30 10.53 -2.83
CA PHE A 89 -5.80 9.66 -3.90
C PHE A 89 -4.83 8.51 -4.20
N LEU A 90 -3.56 8.86 -4.43
CA LEU A 90 -2.49 7.90 -4.73
C LEU A 90 -2.29 6.88 -3.60
N MET A 91 -2.28 7.33 -2.34
CA MET A 91 -2.20 6.45 -1.18
C MET A 91 -3.41 5.52 -1.07
N GLY A 92 -4.61 5.98 -1.41
CA GLY A 92 -5.81 5.14 -1.48
C GLY A 92 -5.68 4.04 -2.53
N LEU A 93 -5.23 4.42 -3.73
CA LEU A 93 -4.98 3.51 -4.85
C LEU A 93 -3.92 2.47 -4.48
N GLN A 94 -2.78 2.91 -3.93
CA GLN A 94 -1.67 2.07 -3.52
C GLN A 94 -2.08 1.07 -2.44
N ASN A 95 -2.80 1.53 -1.40
CA ASN A 95 -3.27 0.66 -0.33
C ASN A 95 -4.18 -0.45 -0.84
N ALA A 96 -5.14 -0.12 -1.73
CA ALA A 96 -6.01 -1.12 -2.32
C ALA A 96 -5.22 -2.13 -3.17
N THR A 97 -4.22 -1.67 -3.93
CA THR A 97 -3.35 -2.53 -4.72
C THR A 97 -2.52 -3.47 -3.86
N VAL A 98 -1.81 -2.95 -2.86
CA VAL A 98 -0.94 -3.74 -1.96
C VAL A 98 -1.73 -4.73 -1.12
N THR A 99 -2.87 -4.31 -0.57
CA THR A 99 -3.78 -5.19 0.18
C THR A 99 -4.12 -6.42 -0.65
N ARG A 100 -4.32 -6.23 -1.95
CA ARG A 100 -4.82 -7.28 -2.83
C ARG A 100 -3.73 -8.15 -3.44
N ILE A 101 -2.52 -7.63 -3.54
CA ILE A 101 -1.32 -8.42 -3.85
C ILE A 101 -0.93 -9.31 -2.66
N SER A 102 -1.15 -8.83 -1.43
CA SER A 102 -0.73 -9.49 -0.18
C SER A 102 -1.81 -10.37 0.46
N ASP A 103 -2.95 -10.61 -0.20
CA ASP A 103 -4.11 -11.31 0.36
C ASP A 103 -4.53 -10.76 1.74
N ALA A 104 -4.64 -9.43 1.80
CA ALA A 104 -4.99 -8.62 2.97
C ALA A 104 -4.00 -8.65 4.15
N ARG A 105 -2.81 -9.24 3.98
CA ARG A 105 -1.79 -9.27 5.04
C ARG A 105 -1.11 -7.93 5.28
N VAL A 106 -1.02 -7.06 4.27
CA VAL A 106 -0.27 -5.79 4.38
C VAL A 106 -1.15 -4.59 4.03
N ARG A 107 -1.21 -3.61 4.96
CA ARG A 107 -1.82 -2.28 4.77
C ARG A 107 -0.87 -1.20 5.28
N THR A 108 -0.19 -0.49 4.38
CA THR A 108 0.97 0.36 4.72
C THR A 108 0.60 1.60 5.56
N THR A 109 -0.61 2.14 5.39
CA THR A 109 -1.04 3.35 6.14
C THR A 109 -1.83 3.05 7.41
N HIS A 110 -1.95 1.78 7.79
CA HIS A 110 -2.76 1.36 8.94
C HIS A 110 -1.96 1.37 10.25
N VAL A 111 -1.15 2.43 10.45
CA VAL A 111 -0.14 2.53 11.52
C VAL A 111 -0.75 2.33 12.91
N SER A 112 -1.92 2.92 13.19
CA SER A 112 -2.60 2.73 14.47
C SER A 112 -2.94 1.26 14.73
N GLY A 113 -3.44 0.53 13.73
CA GLY A 113 -3.73 -0.90 13.88
C GLY A 113 -2.46 -1.72 14.05
N MET A 114 -1.42 -1.46 13.24
CA MET A 114 -0.14 -2.15 13.37
C MET A 114 0.51 -1.88 14.74
N ALA A 115 0.35 -0.68 15.31
CA ALA A 115 0.86 -0.35 16.64
C ALA A 115 0.12 -1.16 17.73
N THR A 116 -1.21 -1.30 17.60
CA THR A 116 -2.00 -2.20 18.47
C THR A 116 -1.51 -3.64 18.33
N ASP A 117 -1.30 -4.12 17.11
CA ASP A 117 -0.83 -5.48 16.84
C ASP A 117 0.58 -5.71 17.44
N VAL A 118 1.49 -4.75 17.35
CA VAL A 118 2.79 -4.80 18.06
C VAL A 118 2.59 -4.95 19.56
N GLY A 119 1.69 -4.16 20.16
CA GLY A 119 1.40 -4.25 21.60
C GLY A 119 0.88 -5.64 22.00
N ILE A 120 -0.04 -6.22 21.20
CA ILE A 120 -0.58 -7.56 21.41
C ILE A 120 0.54 -8.62 21.31
N GLU A 121 1.32 -8.59 20.23
CA GLU A 121 2.38 -9.57 19.98
C GLU A 121 3.50 -9.47 21.03
N LEU A 122 3.80 -8.28 21.56
CA LEU A 122 4.72 -8.12 22.70
C LEU A 122 4.16 -8.75 23.98
N GLY A 123 2.86 -8.63 24.21
CA GLY A 123 2.18 -9.28 25.34
C GLY A 123 2.29 -10.81 25.27
N ILE A 124 2.00 -11.38 24.09
CA ILE A 124 2.14 -12.84 23.84
C ILE A 124 3.60 -13.27 24.02
N ALA A 125 4.57 -12.51 23.49
CA ALA A 125 5.98 -12.83 23.65
C ALA A 125 6.40 -12.88 25.13
N LEU A 126 5.86 -11.99 25.97
CA LEU A 126 6.09 -12.00 27.41
C LEU A 126 5.50 -13.24 28.10
N ASP A 127 4.29 -13.66 27.71
CA ASP A 127 3.67 -14.87 28.27
C ASP A 127 4.40 -16.14 27.84
N ILE A 128 4.91 -16.22 26.61
CA ILE A 128 5.80 -17.30 26.16
C ILE A 128 7.09 -17.33 27.00
N LEU A 129 7.74 -16.17 27.20
CA LEU A 129 8.96 -16.07 28.03
C LEU A 129 8.72 -16.50 29.49
N ARG A 130 7.49 -16.36 29.99
CA ARG A 130 7.07 -16.79 31.33
C ARG A 130 6.60 -18.25 31.39
N GLY A 131 6.63 -18.98 30.27
CA GLY A 131 6.17 -20.36 30.18
C GLY A 131 4.65 -20.51 30.30
N ARG A 132 3.87 -19.45 30.03
CA ARG A 132 2.39 -19.46 30.10
C ARG A 132 1.73 -19.85 28.79
N GLU A 133 2.45 -19.74 27.68
CA GLU A 133 2.02 -20.12 26.34
C GLU A 133 3.00 -21.15 25.75
N PRO A 134 2.53 -22.11 24.94
CA PRO A 134 3.40 -23.09 24.29
C PRO A 134 4.39 -22.45 23.31
N ASP A 135 5.63 -22.95 23.31
CA ASP A 135 6.71 -22.50 22.42
C ASP A 135 6.39 -22.65 20.92
N THR A 136 5.39 -23.46 20.58
CA THR A 136 4.91 -23.63 19.20
C THR A 136 4.42 -22.32 18.57
N TYR A 137 3.95 -21.35 19.39
CA TYR A 137 3.50 -20.04 18.91
C TYR A 137 4.63 -19.02 18.76
N ALA A 138 5.82 -19.29 19.29
CA ALA A 138 6.92 -18.34 19.35
C ALA A 138 7.41 -17.91 17.95
N VAL A 139 7.46 -18.84 16.99
CA VAL A 139 7.92 -18.54 15.63
C VAL A 139 6.93 -17.64 14.89
N GLU A 140 5.64 -17.93 15.01
CA GLU A 140 4.60 -17.13 14.36
C GLU A 140 4.51 -15.72 14.96
N ASN A 141 4.49 -15.63 16.30
CA ASN A 141 4.50 -14.37 17.04
C ASN A 141 5.70 -13.49 16.64
N ARG A 142 6.92 -14.05 16.64
CA ARG A 142 8.12 -13.32 16.22
C ARG A 142 8.03 -12.84 14.78
N THR A 143 7.49 -13.65 13.88
CA THR A 143 7.34 -13.29 12.46
C THR A 143 6.38 -12.11 12.30
N ARG A 144 5.22 -12.16 12.95
CA ARG A 144 4.21 -11.09 12.92
C ARG A 144 4.74 -9.80 13.56
N LEU A 145 5.31 -9.91 14.76
CA LEU A 145 5.91 -8.78 15.48
C LEU A 145 6.97 -8.07 14.63
N THR A 146 7.88 -8.85 14.04
CA THR A 146 8.95 -8.34 13.17
C THR A 146 8.36 -7.60 11.97
N LEU A 147 7.33 -8.16 11.32
CA LEU A 147 6.68 -7.54 10.17
C LEU A 147 6.02 -6.20 10.53
N HIS A 148 5.29 -6.13 11.65
CA HIS A 148 4.65 -4.89 12.09
C HIS A 148 5.67 -3.82 12.48
N ILE A 149 6.72 -4.18 13.23
CA ILE A 149 7.80 -3.25 13.62
C ILE A 149 8.50 -2.69 12.38
N TRP A 150 8.88 -3.55 11.42
CA TRP A 150 9.52 -3.08 10.19
C TRP A 150 8.60 -2.19 9.36
N THR A 151 7.29 -2.48 9.32
CA THR A 151 6.34 -1.66 8.56
C THR A 151 6.16 -0.28 9.20
N ILE A 152 6.03 -0.21 10.52
CA ILE A 152 5.97 1.07 11.26
C ILE A 152 7.28 1.85 11.10
N GLY A 153 8.42 1.17 11.27
CA GLY A 153 9.74 1.77 11.11
C GLY A 153 9.96 2.32 9.71
N ALA A 154 9.61 1.57 8.66
CA ALA A 154 9.69 2.01 7.28
C ALA A 154 8.77 3.21 7.00
N PHE A 155 7.56 3.22 7.57
CA PHE A 155 6.64 4.36 7.45
C PHE A 155 7.23 5.62 8.09
N LEU A 156 7.77 5.52 9.31
CA LEU A 156 8.35 6.64 10.04
C LEU A 156 9.61 7.17 9.34
N VAL A 157 10.56 6.29 9.05
CA VAL A 157 11.82 6.64 8.38
C VAL A 157 11.54 7.19 6.98
N GLY A 158 10.65 6.57 6.22
CA GLY A 158 10.23 7.06 4.90
C GLY A 158 9.55 8.43 4.97
N GLY A 159 8.73 8.69 6.00
CA GLY A 159 8.13 10.01 6.23
C GLY A 159 9.17 11.09 6.52
N ILE A 160 10.12 10.82 7.42
CA ILE A 160 11.20 11.75 7.76
C ILE A 160 12.08 12.03 6.53
N LEU A 161 12.58 10.98 5.88
CA LEU A 161 13.42 11.10 4.70
C LEU A 161 12.67 11.76 3.53
N GLY A 162 11.37 11.48 3.39
CA GLY A 162 10.53 12.07 2.37
C GLY A 162 10.38 13.58 2.55
N VAL A 163 10.08 14.04 3.77
CA VAL A 163 10.01 15.48 4.08
C VAL A 163 11.37 16.15 3.87
N PHE A 164 12.44 15.55 4.40
CA PHE A 164 13.79 16.07 4.24
C PHE A 164 14.18 16.19 2.76
N ALA A 165 13.99 15.13 1.97
CA ALA A 165 14.29 15.14 0.54
C ALA A 165 13.42 16.16 -0.22
N TYR A 166 12.12 16.23 0.09
CA TYR A 166 11.20 17.16 -0.56
C TYR A 166 11.58 18.61 -0.33
N GLN A 167 12.10 18.97 0.85
CA GLN A 167 12.61 20.32 1.11
C GLN A 167 13.79 20.72 0.20
N HIS A 168 14.59 19.76 -0.25
CA HIS A 168 15.77 20.01 -1.08
C HIS A 168 15.48 19.95 -2.58
N VAL A 169 14.63 19.01 -3.01
CA VAL A 169 14.39 18.74 -4.45
C VAL A 169 12.95 18.97 -4.90
N GLY A 170 12.03 19.31 -3.99
CA GLY A 170 10.62 19.57 -4.31
C GLY A 170 9.96 18.46 -5.13
N GLY A 171 9.17 18.86 -6.13
CA GLY A 171 8.43 17.95 -7.01
C GLY A 171 9.27 16.95 -7.80
N TYR A 172 10.58 17.18 -7.96
CA TYR A 172 11.48 16.18 -8.56
C TYR A 172 11.52 14.88 -7.74
N LEU A 173 11.30 14.93 -6.42
CA LEU A 173 11.17 13.73 -5.59
C LEU A 173 10.02 12.83 -6.07
N LEU A 174 8.87 13.43 -6.38
CA LEU A 174 7.70 12.71 -6.87
C LEU A 174 7.99 12.06 -8.23
N LEU A 175 8.75 12.75 -9.11
CA LEU A 175 9.18 12.19 -10.39
C LEU A 175 10.14 11.00 -10.21
N ILE A 176 11.09 11.08 -9.28
CA ILE A 176 12.01 9.97 -8.98
C ILE A 176 11.23 8.75 -8.48
N CYS A 177 10.27 8.96 -7.58
CA CYS A 177 9.38 7.90 -7.11
C CYS A 177 8.52 7.32 -8.24
N ALA A 178 7.99 8.17 -9.13
CA ALA A 178 7.21 7.75 -10.29
C ALA A 178 8.03 6.89 -11.26
N VAL A 179 9.27 7.28 -11.55
CA VAL A 179 10.19 6.48 -12.38
C VAL A 179 10.48 5.13 -11.72
N SER A 180 10.67 5.11 -10.40
CA SER A 180 10.90 3.87 -9.65
C SER A 180 9.71 2.90 -9.76
N LEU A 181 8.49 3.42 -9.55
CA LEU A 181 7.25 2.64 -9.74
C LEU A 181 7.06 2.18 -11.19
N PHE A 182 7.40 3.04 -12.16
CA PHE A 182 7.34 2.70 -13.58
C PHE A 182 8.27 1.52 -13.89
N VAL A 183 9.52 1.54 -13.43
CA VAL A 183 10.48 0.44 -13.62
C VAL A 183 9.97 -0.86 -12.99
N ILE A 184 9.43 -0.80 -11.77
CA ILE A 184 8.83 -1.97 -11.08
C ILE A 184 7.66 -2.53 -11.90
N SER A 185 6.76 -1.66 -12.35
CA SER A 185 5.59 -2.07 -13.14
C SER A 185 5.99 -2.71 -14.46
N LEU A 186 6.99 -2.16 -15.14
CA LEU A 186 7.47 -2.66 -16.43
C LEU A 186 8.10 -4.04 -16.29
N LYS A 187 8.89 -4.27 -15.22
CA LYS A 187 9.41 -5.60 -14.88
C LYS A 187 8.27 -6.59 -14.63
N GLY A 188 7.25 -6.20 -13.86
CA GLY A 188 6.07 -7.01 -13.59
C GLY A 188 5.29 -7.41 -14.85
N ILE A 189 5.10 -6.47 -15.77
CA ILE A 189 4.43 -6.70 -17.07
C ILE A 189 5.27 -7.65 -17.94
N ARG A 190 6.60 -7.45 -18.01
CA ARG A 190 7.50 -8.30 -18.82
C ARG A 190 7.57 -9.74 -18.31
N LEU A 191 7.63 -9.95 -16.98
CA LEU A 191 7.70 -11.29 -16.39
C LEU A 191 6.43 -12.12 -16.68
N LYS A 192 5.26 -11.50 -16.66
CA LYS A 192 3.98 -12.15 -16.95
C LYS A 192 3.68 -12.28 -18.45
N ARG A 193 4.43 -11.59 -19.33
CA ARG A 193 4.36 -11.74 -20.78
C ARG A 193 5.15 -12.92 -21.32
N LYS A 194 6.13 -13.46 -20.58
CA LYS A 194 6.78 -14.70 -20.99
C LYS A 194 5.73 -15.82 -20.89
N PRO A 195 5.35 -16.48 -22.01
CA PRO A 195 4.65 -17.75 -21.90
C PRO A 195 5.54 -18.63 -21.03
N TYR A 196 4.96 -19.33 -20.05
CA TYR A 196 5.66 -20.47 -19.46
C TYR A 196 6.08 -21.34 -20.64
N ALA A 197 7.37 -21.37 -20.95
CA ALA A 197 7.92 -22.38 -21.83
C ALA A 197 7.53 -23.69 -21.16
N THR A 198 6.59 -24.40 -21.76
CA THR A 198 6.17 -25.73 -21.35
C THR A 198 7.38 -26.64 -21.51
N SER A 199 8.23 -26.67 -20.49
CA SER A 199 9.18 -27.74 -20.27
C SER A 199 8.38 -29.03 -20.24
N GLY A 200 8.59 -29.86 -21.26
CA GLY A 200 7.79 -31.02 -21.57
C GLY A 200 7.73 -32.06 -20.46
N THR A 201 6.75 -32.94 -20.62
CA THR A 201 6.72 -34.32 -20.15
C THR A 201 6.92 -34.56 -18.65
N ARG A 202 5.80 -34.75 -17.95
CA ARG A 202 5.61 -35.97 -17.14
C ARG A 202 4.15 -36.41 -17.23
N ARG A 203 3.87 -37.36 -18.12
CA ARG A 203 2.68 -38.21 -18.03
C ARG A 203 2.72 -38.88 -16.65
N ILE A 204 1.85 -38.47 -15.75
CA ILE A 204 1.57 -39.23 -14.53
C ILE A 204 0.80 -40.47 -14.99
N ARG A 205 1.51 -41.58 -15.15
CA ARG A 205 0.92 -42.90 -15.41
C ARG A 205 0.36 -43.38 -14.07
N LEU A 206 -0.95 -43.27 -13.89
CA LEU A 206 -1.65 -43.83 -12.73
C LEU A 206 -1.48 -45.36 -12.73
N PRO A 207 -1.15 -45.99 -11.59
CA PRO A 207 -1.14 -47.44 -11.50
C PRO A 207 -2.58 -47.97 -11.62
N ARG A 208 -2.80 -48.86 -12.61
CA ARG A 208 -4.04 -49.65 -12.70
C ARG A 208 -4.14 -50.53 -11.46
N ARG A 209 -5.16 -50.26 -10.64
CA ARG A 209 -5.54 -51.10 -9.51
C ARG A 209 -6.09 -52.42 -10.08
N ASN A 210 -5.35 -53.51 -9.91
CA ASN A 210 -5.84 -54.84 -10.22
C ASN A 210 -6.92 -55.22 -9.20
N SER A 211 -8.13 -55.42 -9.68
CA SER A 211 -9.20 -56.08 -8.94
C SER A 211 -9.00 -57.60 -9.03
N ARG A 212 -8.74 -58.22 -7.89
CA ARG A 212 -9.15 -59.59 -7.57
C ARG A 212 -9.71 -59.58 -6.17
#